data_AF-A0A968HZF1-F1
#
_entry.id   AF-A0A968HZF1-F1
#
_cell.length_a   1.000
_cell.length_b   1.000
_cell.length_c   1.000
_cell.angle_alpha   90.00
_cell.angle_beta   90.00
_cell.angle_gamma   90.00
#
_symmetry.space_group_name_H-M   'P 1'
#
loop_
_entity.id
_entity.type
_entity.pdbx_description
1 polymer ?
#
loop_
_entity_poly.entity_id
_entity_poly.type
_entity_poly.pdbx_seq_one_letter_code
_entity_poly.pdbx_strand_id
1 'polypeptide(L)'
;MTSLMDDFAAARQVRTANYLGLLSAANAARLAAEQCRRESSRQQRQQQQQEVLLRAAQVAEALGSWQQKRQIQSATESQARQQTVRDYAQGTREQLLTRHRIRLATGASDRLCREREQQQRRQATQQLLSQLASHREQASRQAAQERIAEVQSLALSIQDFLQVTAQQRHLQGEQQQQQRQQEAQLRQVMISQELQQIYAHRAAWAIASKQQRQQFCDGLHQSVWGSIAVTPGSSSITSPNPPVPNIASVKPVTGPTVAIAPPPPVVSVTAPAQERTVEEFILEYVAKLPNSPTLTQVLDERDVLRSLLAQGAITLGIDPSEIVKTLQTMADA
;
A
#
# COMPACT_ATOMS: atom_id res chain seq x y z
N MET A 1 -37.38 -100.20 148.81
CA MET A 1 -36.32 -100.17 147.78
C MET A 1 -36.86 -99.50 146.52
N THR A 2 -36.90 -98.17 146.48
CA THR A 2 -37.48 -97.35 145.39
C THR A 2 -36.54 -96.16 145.09
N SER A 3 -35.27 -96.43 144.81
CA SER A 3 -34.23 -95.39 144.70
C SER A 3 -33.41 -95.44 143.39
N LEU A 4 -33.74 -96.34 142.45
CA LEU A 4 -32.99 -96.49 141.19
C LEU A 4 -33.79 -96.04 139.94
N MET A 5 -35.12 -96.02 140.01
CA MET A 5 -35.98 -95.53 138.92
C MET A 5 -36.03 -93.99 138.85
N ASP A 6 -35.95 -93.32 140.00
CA ASP A 6 -35.92 -91.86 140.06
C ASP A 6 -34.60 -91.27 139.53
N ASP A 7 -33.47 -91.96 139.75
CA ASP A 7 -32.16 -91.57 139.20
C ASP A 7 -32.09 -91.73 137.67
N PHE A 8 -32.72 -92.76 137.11
CA PHE A 8 -32.83 -92.92 135.65
C PHE A 8 -33.80 -91.91 135.02
N ALA A 9 -34.90 -91.56 135.70
CA ALA A 9 -35.82 -90.52 135.26
C ALA A 9 -35.14 -89.14 135.27
N ALA A 10 -34.37 -88.82 136.31
CA ALA A 10 -33.58 -87.60 136.41
C ALA A 10 -32.49 -87.54 135.33
N ALA A 11 -31.73 -88.62 135.11
CA ALA A 11 -30.71 -88.68 134.07
C ALA A 11 -31.29 -88.57 132.63
N ARG A 12 -32.51 -89.05 132.41
CA ARG A 12 -33.22 -88.93 131.12
C ARG A 12 -33.74 -87.51 130.90
N GLN A 13 -34.27 -86.86 131.95
CA GLN A 13 -34.68 -85.46 131.91
C GLN A 13 -33.49 -84.52 131.65
N VAL A 14 -32.34 -84.77 132.28
CA VAL A 14 -31.10 -84.01 132.04
C VAL A 14 -30.62 -84.20 130.59
N ARG A 15 -30.70 -85.41 130.02
CA ARG A 15 -30.32 -85.66 128.62
C ARG A 15 -31.25 -84.98 127.62
N THR A 16 -32.56 -85.01 127.86
CA THR A 16 -33.54 -84.31 127.01
C THR A 16 -33.40 -82.80 127.12
N ALA A 17 -33.12 -82.27 128.31
CA ALA A 17 -32.84 -80.86 128.52
C ALA A 17 -31.55 -80.43 127.79
N ASN A 18 -30.49 -81.25 127.83
CA ASN A 18 -29.26 -80.99 127.10
C ASN A 18 -29.45 -81.05 125.58
N TYR A 19 -30.22 -82.01 125.05
CA TYR A 19 -30.53 -82.09 123.62
C TYR A 19 -31.39 -80.92 123.14
N LEU A 20 -32.41 -80.54 123.93
CA LEU A 20 -33.24 -79.37 123.63
C LEU A 20 -32.45 -78.06 123.75
N GLY A 21 -31.53 -77.96 124.70
CA GLY A 21 -30.59 -76.84 124.84
C GLY A 21 -29.60 -76.75 123.67
N LEU A 22 -29.09 -77.88 123.18
CA LEU A 22 -28.24 -77.92 121.99
C LEU A 22 -28.99 -77.55 120.71
N LEU A 23 -30.24 -78.03 120.55
CA LEU A 23 -31.08 -77.69 119.41
C LEU A 23 -31.53 -76.22 119.44
N SER A 24 -31.85 -75.67 120.62
CA SER A 24 -32.18 -74.25 120.77
C SER A 24 -30.95 -73.37 120.53
N ALA A 25 -29.78 -73.76 121.02
CA ALA A 25 -28.52 -73.07 120.74
C ALA A 25 -28.14 -73.15 119.26
N ALA A 26 -28.33 -74.30 118.60
CA ALA A 26 -28.09 -74.45 117.17
C ALA A 26 -29.06 -73.62 116.31
N ASN A 27 -30.35 -73.58 116.69
CA ASN A 27 -31.36 -72.74 116.04
C ASN A 27 -31.08 -71.24 116.28
N ALA A 28 -30.67 -70.84 117.48
CA ALA A 28 -30.27 -69.48 117.80
C ALA A 28 -29.01 -69.07 117.03
N ALA A 29 -28.00 -69.95 116.92
CA ALA A 29 -26.80 -69.71 116.13
C ALA A 29 -27.11 -69.59 114.62
N ARG A 30 -28.02 -70.41 114.09
CA ARG A 30 -28.47 -70.31 112.69
C ARG A 30 -29.22 -69.02 112.42
N LEU A 31 -30.08 -68.59 113.34
CA LEU A 31 -30.83 -67.35 113.22
C LEU A 31 -29.91 -66.11 113.33
N ALA A 32 -28.93 -66.14 114.24
CA ALA A 32 -27.88 -65.12 114.34
C ALA A 32 -27.01 -65.08 113.06
N ALA A 33 -26.66 -66.23 112.49
CA ALA A 33 -25.92 -66.29 111.22
C ALA A 33 -26.75 -65.74 110.04
N GLU A 34 -28.05 -66.02 109.99
CA GLU A 34 -28.95 -65.42 108.99
C GLU A 34 -29.11 -63.91 109.17
N GLN A 35 -29.23 -63.42 110.41
CA GLN A 35 -29.28 -61.99 110.70
C GLN A 35 -27.98 -61.31 110.27
N CYS A 36 -26.83 -61.86 110.62
CA CYS A 36 -25.52 -61.36 110.19
C CYS A 36 -25.39 -61.35 108.65
N ARG A 37 -25.85 -62.40 107.96
CA ARG A 37 -25.88 -62.44 106.48
C ARG A 37 -26.82 -61.39 105.88
N ARG A 38 -27.98 -61.13 106.50
CA ARG A 38 -28.93 -60.10 106.03
C ARG A 38 -28.37 -58.70 106.26
N GLU A 39 -27.71 -58.46 107.38
CA GLU A 39 -27.06 -57.20 107.71
C GLU A 39 -25.88 -56.91 106.78
N SER A 40 -25.00 -57.89 106.54
CA SER A 40 -23.90 -57.73 105.57
C SER A 40 -24.42 -57.50 104.15
N SER A 41 -25.48 -58.19 103.74
CA SER A 41 -26.15 -57.94 102.45
C SER A 41 -26.85 -56.57 102.37
N ARG A 42 -27.30 -56.01 103.50
CA ARG A 42 -27.87 -54.64 103.56
C ARG A 42 -26.76 -53.61 103.46
N GLN A 43 -25.67 -53.78 104.21
CA GLN A 43 -24.50 -52.90 104.17
C GLN A 43 -23.87 -52.90 102.78
N GLN A 44 -23.69 -54.07 102.16
CA GLN A 44 -23.15 -54.17 100.80
C GLN A 44 -24.04 -53.47 99.78
N ARG A 45 -25.38 -53.62 99.88
CA ARG A 45 -26.31 -52.90 99.00
C ARG A 45 -26.25 -51.38 99.22
N GLN A 46 -26.12 -50.92 100.47
CA GLN A 46 -25.96 -49.49 100.77
C GLN A 46 -24.65 -48.94 100.21
N GLN A 47 -23.54 -49.65 100.36
CA GLN A 47 -22.25 -49.27 99.77
C GLN A 47 -22.33 -49.20 98.25
N GLN A 48 -22.90 -50.22 97.60
CA GLN A 48 -23.11 -50.21 96.15
C GLN A 48 -24.00 -49.04 95.70
N GLN A 49 -25.06 -48.71 96.43
CA GLN A 49 -25.89 -47.55 96.13
C GLN A 49 -25.12 -46.24 96.27
N GLN A 50 -24.33 -46.08 97.33
CA GLN A 50 -23.49 -44.89 97.52
C GLN A 50 -22.45 -44.76 96.42
N GLU A 51 -21.79 -45.86 96.04
CA GLU A 51 -20.84 -45.87 94.92
C GLU A 51 -21.50 -45.50 93.60
N VAL A 52 -22.70 -46.01 93.32
CA VAL A 52 -23.46 -45.66 92.12
C VAL A 52 -23.84 -44.18 92.13
N LEU A 53 -24.27 -43.63 93.26
CA LEU A 53 -24.59 -42.20 93.37
C LEU A 53 -23.35 -41.32 93.19
N LEU A 54 -22.22 -41.70 93.78
CA LEU A 54 -20.94 -40.99 93.61
C LEU A 54 -20.48 -41.03 92.15
N ARG A 55 -20.54 -42.19 91.50
CA ARG A 55 -20.22 -42.32 90.07
C ARG A 55 -21.19 -41.51 89.21
N ALA A 56 -22.48 -41.53 89.51
CA ALA A 56 -23.48 -40.74 88.79
C ALA A 56 -23.20 -39.23 88.93
N ALA A 57 -22.85 -38.76 90.12
CA ALA A 57 -22.47 -37.37 90.36
C ALA A 57 -21.19 -36.98 89.59
N GLN A 58 -20.16 -37.83 89.60
CA GLN A 58 -18.92 -37.61 88.83
C GLN A 58 -19.19 -37.57 87.32
N VAL A 59 -20.04 -38.44 86.80
CA VAL A 59 -20.43 -38.44 85.38
C VAL A 59 -21.22 -37.18 85.04
N ALA A 60 -22.15 -36.75 85.91
CA ALA A 60 -22.92 -35.52 85.70
C ALA A 60 -22.01 -34.27 85.67
N GLU A 61 -21.04 -34.18 86.59
CA GLU A 61 -20.06 -33.09 86.60
C GLU A 61 -19.14 -33.12 85.36
N ALA A 62 -18.67 -34.31 84.98
CA ALA A 62 -17.88 -34.48 83.77
C ALA A 62 -18.67 -34.02 82.53
N LEU A 63 -19.92 -34.47 82.37
CA LEU A 63 -20.79 -34.06 81.26
C LEU A 63 -21.04 -32.55 81.27
N GLY A 64 -21.27 -31.95 82.45
CA GLY A 64 -21.43 -30.50 82.60
C GLY A 64 -20.19 -29.73 82.14
N SER A 65 -19.00 -30.14 82.59
CA SER A 65 -17.75 -29.52 82.18
C SER A 65 -17.44 -29.70 80.69
N TRP A 66 -17.78 -30.87 80.10
CA TRP A 66 -17.66 -31.12 78.66
C TRP A 66 -18.62 -30.25 77.85
N GLN A 67 -19.87 -30.10 78.30
CA GLN A 67 -20.85 -29.23 77.66
C GLN A 67 -20.40 -27.77 77.69
N GLN A 68 -19.92 -27.29 78.85
CA GLN A 68 -19.40 -25.94 78.99
C GLN A 68 -18.17 -25.71 78.10
N LYS A 69 -17.22 -26.66 78.07
CA LYS A 69 -16.05 -26.58 77.17
C LYS A 69 -16.47 -26.51 75.70
N ARG A 70 -17.44 -27.33 75.29
CA ARG A 70 -17.95 -27.33 73.92
C ARG A 70 -18.62 -26.00 73.56
N GLN A 71 -19.39 -25.41 74.47
CA GLN A 71 -20.00 -24.10 74.26
C GLN A 71 -18.95 -23.01 74.09
N ILE A 72 -17.95 -22.95 74.99
CA ILE A 72 -16.84 -21.98 74.89
C ILE A 72 -16.07 -22.17 73.59
N GLN A 73 -15.70 -23.41 73.25
CA GLN A 73 -14.99 -23.72 72.00
C GLN A 73 -15.78 -23.28 70.77
N SER A 74 -17.09 -23.58 70.71
CA SER A 74 -17.94 -23.16 69.60
C SER A 74 -18.05 -21.63 69.48
N ALA A 75 -18.09 -20.92 70.60
CA ALA A 75 -18.11 -19.45 70.62
C ALA A 75 -16.79 -18.87 70.13
N THR A 76 -15.65 -19.40 70.61
CA THR A 76 -14.31 -18.96 70.18
C THR A 76 -14.05 -19.27 68.71
N GLU A 77 -14.45 -20.45 68.24
CA GLU A 77 -14.32 -20.84 66.83
C GLU A 77 -15.19 -19.97 65.93
N SER A 78 -16.43 -19.68 66.33
CA SER A 78 -17.30 -18.77 65.60
C SER A 78 -16.70 -17.36 65.52
N GLN A 79 -16.16 -16.85 66.62
CA GLN A 79 -15.49 -15.55 66.64
C GLN A 79 -14.24 -15.53 65.75
N ALA A 80 -13.40 -16.57 65.80
CA ALA A 80 -12.22 -16.70 64.95
C ALA A 80 -12.61 -16.74 63.46
N ARG A 81 -13.64 -17.51 63.09
CA ARG A 81 -14.16 -17.53 61.71
C ARG A 81 -14.70 -16.18 61.26
N GLN A 82 -15.38 -15.44 62.14
CA GLN A 82 -15.86 -14.09 61.81
C GLN A 82 -14.70 -13.12 61.59
N GLN A 83 -13.64 -13.21 62.37
CA GLN A 83 -12.43 -12.40 62.20
C GLN A 83 -11.74 -12.70 60.88
N THR A 84 -11.51 -13.97 60.54
CA THR A 84 -10.88 -14.33 59.27
C THR A 84 -11.68 -13.86 58.06
N VAL A 85 -13.02 -13.92 58.12
CA VAL A 85 -13.88 -13.38 57.07
C VAL A 85 -13.76 -11.85 56.96
N ARG A 86 -13.69 -11.14 58.10
CA ARG A 86 -13.49 -9.69 58.11
C ARG A 86 -12.13 -9.29 57.55
N ASP A 87 -11.06 -9.97 57.97
CA ASP A 87 -9.69 -9.70 57.52
C ASP A 87 -9.57 -9.99 56.02
N TYR A 88 -10.19 -11.07 55.54
CA TYR A 88 -10.27 -11.37 54.11
C TYR A 88 -11.03 -10.29 53.33
N ALA A 89 -12.18 -9.83 53.85
CA ALA A 89 -12.96 -8.77 53.22
C ALA A 89 -12.19 -7.43 53.19
N GLN A 90 -11.40 -7.14 54.23
CA GLN A 90 -10.54 -5.96 54.26
C GLN A 90 -9.38 -6.08 53.27
N GLY A 91 -8.67 -7.21 53.26
CA GLY A 91 -7.57 -7.45 52.32
C GLY A 91 -8.01 -7.40 50.86
N THR A 92 -9.17 -7.98 50.53
CA THR A 92 -9.73 -7.90 49.17
C THR A 92 -10.12 -6.47 48.80
N ARG A 93 -10.72 -5.70 49.72
CA ARG A 93 -11.03 -4.28 49.50
C ARG A 93 -9.76 -3.47 49.23
N GLU A 94 -8.71 -3.65 50.01
CA GLU A 94 -7.43 -2.95 49.83
C GLU A 94 -6.76 -3.30 48.50
N GLN A 95 -6.77 -4.58 48.10
CA GLN A 95 -6.28 -5.03 46.80
C GLN A 95 -7.05 -4.38 45.64
N LEU A 96 -8.37 -4.30 45.74
CA LEU A 96 -9.21 -3.64 44.73
C LEU A 96 -8.92 -2.14 44.62
N LEU A 97 -8.77 -1.44 45.76
CA LEU A 97 -8.40 -0.03 45.78
C LEU A 97 -7.02 0.20 45.17
N THR A 98 -6.06 -0.66 45.48
CA THR A 98 -4.69 -0.58 44.94
C THR A 98 -4.71 -0.80 43.42
N ARG A 99 -5.41 -1.84 42.95
CA ARG A 99 -5.61 -2.09 41.51
C ARG A 99 -6.33 -0.94 40.80
N HIS A 100 -7.31 -0.31 41.46
CA HIS A 100 -7.99 0.85 40.90
C HIS A 100 -7.04 2.05 40.77
N ARG A 101 -6.27 2.36 41.82
CA ARG A 101 -5.26 3.43 41.78
C ARG A 101 -4.22 3.21 40.68
N ILE A 102 -3.71 1.98 40.55
CA ILE A 102 -2.75 1.63 39.48
C ILE A 102 -3.40 1.83 38.09
N ARG A 103 -4.63 1.39 37.89
CA ARG A 103 -5.35 1.59 36.61
C ARG A 103 -5.56 3.07 36.27
N LEU A 104 -5.86 3.90 37.26
CA LEU A 104 -5.98 5.35 37.04
C LEU A 104 -4.63 5.98 36.71
N ALA A 105 -3.57 5.64 37.44
CA ALA A 105 -2.23 6.18 37.21
C ALA A 105 -1.69 5.78 35.83
N THR A 106 -1.80 4.49 35.48
CA THR A 106 -1.42 3.97 34.14
C THR A 106 -2.26 4.59 33.03
N GLY A 107 -3.58 4.69 33.22
CA GLY A 107 -4.46 5.35 32.27
C GLY A 107 -4.12 6.82 32.04
N ALA A 108 -3.67 7.54 33.07
CA ALA A 108 -3.22 8.93 32.94
C ALA A 108 -1.87 9.03 32.20
N SER A 109 -0.89 8.17 32.54
CA SER A 109 0.40 8.16 31.84
C SER A 109 0.27 7.79 30.37
N ASP A 110 -0.59 6.82 30.04
CA ASP A 110 -0.81 6.37 28.66
C ASP A 110 -1.41 7.47 27.79
N ARG A 111 -2.34 8.26 28.35
CA ARG A 111 -2.91 9.42 27.65
C ARG A 111 -1.85 10.46 27.34
N LEU A 112 -1.03 10.83 28.32
CA LEU A 112 0.06 11.78 28.14
C LEU A 112 1.10 11.28 27.14
N CYS A 113 1.41 9.99 27.16
CA CYS A 113 2.32 9.37 26.19
C CYS A 113 1.77 9.49 24.76
N ARG A 114 0.50 9.10 24.55
CA ARG A 114 -0.16 9.20 23.24
C ARG A 114 -0.26 10.64 22.75
N GLU A 115 -0.57 11.59 23.63
CA GLU A 115 -0.62 13.01 23.28
C GLU A 115 0.76 13.54 22.84
N ARG A 116 1.83 13.18 23.55
CA ARG A 116 3.20 13.53 23.17
C ARG A 116 3.60 12.92 21.82
N GLU A 117 3.31 11.65 21.60
CA GLU A 117 3.58 11.00 20.31
C GLU A 117 2.81 11.69 19.17
N GLN A 118 1.54 12.04 19.38
CA GLN A 118 0.76 12.77 18.39
C GLN A 118 1.34 14.15 18.10
N GLN A 119 1.78 14.88 19.13
CA GLN A 119 2.43 16.18 18.96
C GLN A 119 3.74 16.04 18.18
N GLN A 120 4.57 15.05 18.51
CA GLN A 120 5.83 14.77 17.79
C GLN A 120 5.56 14.42 16.32
N ARG A 121 4.57 13.57 16.04
CA ARG A 121 4.18 13.24 14.66
C ARG A 121 3.71 14.48 13.90
N ARG A 122 2.88 15.33 14.52
CA ARG A 122 2.44 16.60 13.90
C ARG A 122 3.63 17.51 13.59
N GLN A 123 4.55 17.68 14.53
CA GLN A 123 5.76 18.48 14.31
C GLN A 123 6.63 17.92 13.18
N ALA A 124 6.88 16.61 13.18
CA ALA A 124 7.65 15.95 12.12
C ALA A 124 6.97 16.12 10.75
N THR A 125 5.64 15.96 10.67
CA THR A 125 4.90 16.19 9.41
C THR A 125 4.97 17.64 8.96
N GLN A 126 4.88 18.61 9.87
CA GLN A 126 5.00 20.03 9.54
C GLN A 126 6.40 20.37 9.02
N GLN A 127 7.45 19.81 9.63
CA GLN A 127 8.83 19.98 9.17
C GLN A 127 9.05 19.36 7.78
N LEU A 128 8.49 18.17 7.51
CA LEU A 128 8.58 17.56 6.19
C LEU A 128 7.85 18.41 5.15
N LEU A 129 6.65 18.89 5.45
CA LEU A 129 5.90 19.77 4.55
C LEU A 129 6.63 21.08 4.26
N SER A 130 7.27 21.70 5.26
CA SER A 130 8.05 22.93 5.04
C SER A 130 9.30 22.67 4.20
N GLN A 131 10.02 21.57 4.43
CA GLN A 131 11.16 21.16 3.60
C GLN A 131 10.73 20.89 2.15
N LEU A 132 9.60 20.20 1.95
CA LEU A 132 9.08 19.89 0.63
C LEU A 132 8.63 21.16 -0.10
N ALA A 133 8.00 22.10 0.60
CA ALA A 133 7.65 23.41 0.05
C ALA A 133 8.90 24.21 -0.37
N SER A 134 9.92 24.28 0.49
CA SER A 134 11.17 24.98 0.15
C SER A 134 11.89 24.32 -1.03
N HIS A 135 11.91 22.99 -1.10
CA HIS A 135 12.51 22.27 -2.21
C HIS A 135 11.77 22.53 -3.53
N ARG A 136 10.43 22.54 -3.51
CA ARG A 136 9.62 22.88 -4.69
C ARG A 136 9.86 24.31 -5.17
N GLU A 137 9.97 25.26 -4.24
CA GLU A 137 10.26 26.64 -4.57
C GLU A 137 11.66 26.78 -5.20
N GLN A 138 12.67 26.12 -4.62
CA GLN A 138 14.02 26.11 -5.17
C GLN A 138 14.08 25.48 -6.56
N ALA A 139 13.46 24.31 -6.76
CA ALA A 139 13.38 23.65 -8.06
C ALA A 139 12.66 24.53 -9.10
N SER A 140 11.57 25.20 -8.71
CA SER A 140 10.86 26.14 -9.59
C SER A 140 11.72 27.34 -9.97
N ARG A 141 12.53 27.87 -9.04
CA ARG A 141 13.46 28.97 -9.32
C ARG A 141 14.58 28.54 -10.26
N GLN A 142 15.15 27.36 -10.04
CA GLN A 142 16.19 26.79 -10.90
C GLN A 142 15.67 26.58 -12.32
N ALA A 143 14.51 25.93 -12.48
CA ALA A 143 13.89 25.74 -13.78
C ALA A 143 13.57 27.07 -14.51
N ALA A 144 13.19 28.12 -13.76
CA ALA A 144 12.99 29.44 -14.35
C ALA A 144 14.31 30.09 -14.80
N GLN A 145 15.38 29.94 -14.02
CA GLN A 145 16.72 30.43 -14.37
C GLN A 145 17.28 29.70 -15.60
N GLU A 146 17.13 28.39 -15.68
CA GLU A 146 17.53 27.58 -16.83
C GLU A 146 16.81 28.04 -18.11
N ARG A 147 15.48 28.22 -18.06
CA ARG A 147 14.72 28.75 -19.20
C ARG A 147 15.18 30.14 -19.64
N ILE A 148 15.49 31.02 -18.69
CA ILE A 148 16.01 32.36 -19.01
C ILE A 148 17.38 32.24 -19.69
N ALA A 149 18.27 31.37 -19.19
CA ALA A 149 19.57 31.13 -19.79
C ALA A 149 19.47 30.53 -21.21
N GLU A 150 18.56 29.57 -21.43
CA GLU A 150 18.28 29.01 -22.75
C GLU A 150 17.81 30.09 -23.72
N VAL A 151 16.83 30.92 -23.33
CA VAL A 151 16.34 32.02 -24.15
C VAL A 151 17.45 33.02 -24.48
N GLN A 152 18.31 33.34 -23.51
CA GLN A 152 19.47 34.21 -23.75
C GLN A 152 20.47 33.58 -24.74
N SER A 153 20.79 32.30 -24.59
CA SER A 153 21.68 31.60 -25.54
C SER A 153 21.10 31.54 -26.95
N LEU A 154 19.78 31.34 -27.07
CA LEU A 154 19.09 31.29 -28.34
C LEU A 154 19.05 32.67 -28.99
N ALA A 155 18.83 33.73 -28.21
CA ALA A 155 18.87 35.11 -28.68
C ALA A 155 20.27 35.47 -29.24
N LEU A 156 21.34 35.07 -28.56
CA LEU A 156 22.71 35.26 -29.05
C LEU A 156 22.97 34.46 -30.33
N SER A 157 22.54 33.20 -30.38
CA SER A 157 22.68 32.38 -31.59
C SER A 157 21.93 32.96 -32.80
N ILE A 158 20.73 33.50 -32.60
CA ILE A 158 19.98 34.20 -33.65
C ILE A 158 20.72 35.47 -34.09
N GLN A 159 21.28 36.23 -33.15
CA GLN A 159 22.07 37.42 -33.48
C GLN A 159 23.27 37.09 -34.38
N ASP A 160 24.03 36.04 -34.02
CA ASP A 160 25.16 35.57 -34.81
C ASP A 160 24.72 35.10 -36.21
N PHE A 161 23.62 34.33 -36.28
CA PHE A 161 23.06 33.88 -37.56
C PHE A 161 22.65 35.05 -38.45
N LEU A 162 21.99 36.07 -37.89
CA LEU A 162 21.62 37.28 -38.63
C LEU A 162 22.85 38.03 -39.13
N GLN A 163 23.91 38.12 -38.34
CA GLN A 163 25.16 38.76 -38.73
C GLN A 163 25.84 38.01 -39.89
N VAL A 164 25.95 36.68 -39.81
CA VAL A 164 26.49 35.84 -40.89
C VAL A 164 25.65 35.98 -42.16
N THR A 165 24.33 35.94 -42.04
CA THR A 165 23.41 36.09 -43.18
C THR A 165 23.52 37.48 -43.82
N ALA A 166 23.71 38.53 -43.01
CA ALA A 166 23.93 39.88 -43.51
C ALA A 166 25.25 40.01 -44.29
N GLN A 167 26.34 39.43 -43.76
CA GLN A 167 27.63 39.40 -44.45
C GLN A 167 27.54 38.61 -45.76
N GLN A 168 26.88 37.45 -45.77
CA GLN A 168 26.70 36.65 -46.97
C GLN A 168 25.90 37.40 -48.04
N ARG A 169 24.83 38.12 -47.66
CA ARG A 169 24.07 38.98 -48.57
C ARG A 169 24.91 40.12 -49.14
N HIS A 170 25.78 40.73 -48.34
CA HIS A 170 26.69 41.77 -48.81
C HIS A 170 27.65 41.23 -49.88
N LEU A 171 28.32 40.12 -49.59
CA LEU A 171 29.27 39.48 -50.51
C LEU A 171 28.58 39.05 -51.82
N GLN A 172 27.37 38.49 -51.74
CA GLN A 172 26.57 38.16 -52.93
C GLN A 172 26.21 39.41 -53.74
N GLY A 173 25.84 40.50 -53.07
CA GLY A 173 25.58 41.79 -53.73
C GLY A 173 26.80 42.33 -54.47
N GLU A 174 27.98 42.27 -53.87
CA GLU A 174 29.24 42.66 -54.49
C GLU A 174 29.58 41.80 -55.71
N GLN A 175 29.44 40.47 -55.60
CA GLN A 175 29.67 39.56 -56.72
C GLN A 175 28.71 39.83 -57.89
N GLN A 176 27.42 40.02 -57.61
CA GLN A 176 26.44 40.37 -58.65
C GLN A 176 26.74 41.73 -59.29
N GLN A 177 27.21 42.71 -58.51
CA GLN A 177 27.62 44.00 -59.06
C GLN A 177 28.83 43.86 -59.99
N GLN A 178 29.86 43.11 -59.57
CA GLN A 178 31.03 42.84 -60.40
C GLN A 178 30.65 42.09 -61.68
N GLN A 179 29.79 41.08 -61.58
CA GLN A 179 29.29 40.33 -62.75
C GLN A 179 28.55 41.25 -63.73
N ARG A 180 27.64 42.11 -63.24
CA ARG A 180 26.94 43.09 -64.09
C ARG A 180 27.90 44.09 -64.74
N GLN A 181 28.96 44.51 -64.05
CA GLN A 181 29.98 45.38 -64.64
C GLN A 181 30.77 44.68 -65.75
N GLN A 182 31.18 43.42 -65.54
CA GLN A 182 31.86 42.63 -66.57
C GLN A 182 30.95 42.39 -67.78
N GLU A 183 29.68 42.02 -67.56
CA GLU A 183 28.70 41.86 -68.64
C GLU A 183 28.49 43.17 -69.41
N ALA A 184 28.40 44.31 -68.73
CA ALA A 184 28.26 45.61 -69.38
C ALA A 184 29.49 45.95 -70.24
N GLN A 185 30.71 45.68 -69.75
CA GLN A 185 31.95 45.86 -70.51
C GLN A 185 31.99 44.95 -71.74
N LEU A 186 31.66 43.66 -71.58
CA LEU A 186 31.60 42.71 -72.70
C LEU A 186 30.56 43.14 -73.74
N ARG A 187 29.37 43.58 -73.31
CA ARG A 187 28.35 44.11 -74.23
C ARG A 187 28.85 45.35 -74.98
N GLN A 188 29.57 46.25 -74.32
CA GLN A 188 30.14 47.43 -74.99
C GLN A 188 31.15 47.05 -76.08
N VAL A 189 32.00 46.05 -75.82
CA VAL A 189 32.95 45.52 -76.82
C VAL A 189 32.24 44.81 -77.97
N MET A 190 31.21 44.01 -77.69
CA MET A 190 30.41 43.35 -78.72
C MET A 190 29.71 44.37 -79.62
N ILE A 191 29.06 45.38 -79.04
CA ILE A 191 28.38 46.43 -79.80
C ILE A 191 29.38 47.23 -80.66
N SER A 192 30.57 47.54 -80.14
CA SER A 192 31.56 48.27 -80.93
C SER A 192 32.09 47.45 -82.12
N GLN A 193 32.28 46.15 -81.95
CA GLN A 193 32.61 45.23 -83.05
C GLN A 193 31.49 45.13 -84.08
N GLU A 194 30.23 44.95 -83.64
CA GLU A 194 29.07 44.91 -84.53
C GLU A 194 28.93 46.21 -85.34
N LEU A 195 29.08 47.37 -84.69
CA LEU A 195 29.07 48.66 -85.39
C LEU A 195 30.20 48.75 -86.42
N GLN A 196 31.41 48.30 -86.10
CA GLN A 196 32.53 48.30 -87.04
C GLN A 196 32.26 47.40 -88.26
N GLN A 197 31.65 46.22 -88.05
CA GLN A 197 31.23 45.33 -89.13
C GLN A 197 30.15 45.98 -90.01
N ILE A 198 29.17 46.66 -89.41
CA ILE A 198 28.13 47.41 -90.15
C ILE A 198 28.77 48.52 -90.99
N TYR A 199 29.75 49.26 -90.45
CA TYR A 199 30.47 50.29 -91.22
C TYR A 199 31.24 49.68 -92.39
N ALA A 200 31.97 48.59 -92.18
CA ALA A 200 32.71 47.89 -93.24
C ALA A 200 31.76 47.39 -94.35
N HIS A 201 30.63 46.79 -93.96
CA HIS A 201 29.60 46.33 -94.90
C HIS A 201 28.98 47.50 -95.68
N ARG A 202 28.63 48.61 -95.02
CA ARG A 202 28.12 49.82 -95.69
C ARG A 202 29.13 50.41 -96.67
N ALA A 203 30.41 50.44 -96.32
CA ALA A 203 31.48 50.92 -97.21
C ALA A 203 31.61 50.02 -98.45
N ALA A 204 31.63 48.70 -98.27
CA ALA A 204 31.66 47.74 -99.36
C ALA A 204 30.44 47.87 -100.29
N TRP A 205 29.24 48.00 -99.72
CA TRP A 205 28.00 48.19 -100.50
C TRP A 205 27.99 49.50 -101.28
N ALA A 206 28.52 50.60 -100.70
CA ALA A 206 28.66 51.87 -101.39
C ALA A 206 29.63 51.78 -102.58
N ILE A 207 30.76 51.06 -102.43
CA ILE A 207 31.71 50.81 -103.52
C ILE A 207 31.05 49.96 -104.62
N ALA A 208 30.39 48.85 -104.25
CA ALA A 208 29.69 47.98 -105.19
C ALA A 208 28.60 48.74 -105.96
N SER A 209 27.80 49.57 -105.27
CA SER A 209 26.78 50.42 -105.90
C SER A 209 27.38 51.48 -106.82
N LYS A 210 28.56 52.02 -106.49
CA LYS A 210 29.30 52.93 -107.39
C LYS A 210 29.77 52.21 -108.65
N GLN A 211 30.33 51.00 -108.52
CA GLN A 211 30.74 50.17 -109.64
C GLN A 211 29.55 49.78 -110.52
N GLN A 212 28.42 49.38 -109.93
CA GLN A 212 27.21 49.05 -110.67
C GLN A 212 26.69 50.25 -111.47
N ARG A 213 26.71 51.46 -110.88
CA ARG A 213 26.38 52.69 -111.61
C ARG A 213 27.37 52.98 -112.74
N GLN A 214 28.67 52.79 -112.53
CA GLN A 214 29.67 52.94 -113.58
C GLN A 214 29.42 51.95 -114.72
N GLN A 215 29.24 50.66 -114.41
CA GLN A 215 28.89 49.62 -115.39
C GLN A 215 27.61 49.93 -116.16
N PHE A 216 26.59 50.46 -115.49
CA PHE A 216 25.35 50.90 -116.15
C PHE A 216 25.60 52.08 -117.08
N CYS A 217 26.36 53.08 -116.65
CA CYS A 217 26.76 54.20 -117.50
C CYS A 217 27.60 53.75 -118.70
N ASP A 218 28.57 52.84 -118.50
CA ASP A 218 29.40 52.28 -119.57
C ASP A 218 28.56 51.44 -120.54
N GLY A 219 27.60 50.66 -120.04
CA GLY A 219 26.64 49.91 -120.83
C GLY A 219 25.71 50.82 -121.64
N LEU A 220 25.21 51.91 -121.05
CA LEU A 220 24.46 52.95 -121.78
C LEU A 220 25.34 53.63 -122.84
N HIS A 221 26.60 53.95 -122.51
CA HIS A 221 27.53 54.55 -123.45
C HIS A 221 27.80 53.62 -124.64
N GLN A 222 28.01 52.31 -124.40
CA GLN A 222 28.13 51.30 -125.45
C GLN A 222 26.83 51.15 -126.26
N SER A 223 25.66 51.22 -125.62
CA SER A 223 24.36 51.09 -126.29
C SER A 223 23.99 52.30 -127.17
N VAL A 224 24.46 53.51 -126.83
CA VAL A 224 24.10 54.75 -127.54
C VAL A 224 25.19 55.17 -128.53
N TRP A 225 26.46 54.93 -128.21
CA TRP A 225 27.62 55.45 -128.96
C TRP A 225 28.60 54.37 -129.43
N GLY A 226 28.41 53.10 -129.06
CA GLY A 226 29.21 51.96 -129.53
C GLY A 226 28.58 51.28 -130.75
N SER A 227 29.40 50.93 -131.74
CA SER A 227 28.99 50.29 -133.00
C SER A 227 28.11 49.04 -132.84
N ILE A 228 27.01 49.08 -133.59
CA ILE A 228 26.09 48.03 -134.04
C ILE A 228 26.68 46.59 -133.99
N ALA A 229 26.17 45.79 -133.07
CA ALA A 229 25.86 44.38 -133.29
C ALA A 229 24.63 44.01 -132.44
N VAL A 230 23.48 43.97 -133.11
CA VAL A 230 22.22 43.51 -132.54
C VAL A 230 22.31 41.99 -132.34
N THR A 231 22.23 41.55 -131.09
CA THR A 231 21.68 40.23 -130.73
C THR A 231 20.64 40.44 -129.63
N PRO A 232 19.36 40.10 -129.87
CA PRO A 232 18.32 40.20 -128.88
C PRO A 232 18.34 38.93 -128.00
N GLY A 233 18.24 39.10 -126.68
CA GLY A 233 18.28 37.94 -125.77
C GLY A 233 18.14 38.27 -124.29
N SER A 234 17.00 38.84 -123.92
CA SER A 234 16.34 38.68 -122.61
C SER A 234 17.06 39.18 -121.35
N SER A 235 16.70 40.40 -120.97
CA SER A 235 16.63 40.82 -119.58
C SER A 235 15.77 39.83 -118.77
N SER A 236 16.29 39.30 -117.67
CA SER A 236 15.44 38.97 -116.53
C SER A 236 16.00 39.66 -115.30
N ILE A 237 15.21 40.63 -114.85
CA ILE A 237 15.32 41.33 -113.60
C ILE A 237 14.62 40.44 -112.57
N THR A 238 15.35 39.95 -111.58
CA THR A 238 14.76 39.54 -110.30
C THR A 238 15.44 40.34 -109.21
N SER A 239 14.72 41.37 -108.75
CA SER A 239 14.92 42.07 -107.48
C SER A 239 14.15 41.30 -106.37
N PRO A 240 14.15 41.73 -105.11
CA PRO A 240 14.97 41.22 -104.02
C PRO A 240 14.13 40.53 -102.92
N ASN A 241 14.73 39.72 -102.04
CA ASN A 241 14.33 39.71 -100.62
C ASN A 241 15.35 39.03 -99.67
N PRO A 242 15.43 39.48 -98.41
CA PRO A 242 16.44 39.09 -97.43
C PRO A 242 15.99 37.87 -96.61
N PRO A 243 16.91 37.24 -95.85
CA PRO A 243 16.54 36.57 -94.62
C PRO A 243 17.16 37.23 -93.39
N VAL A 244 16.24 37.63 -92.51
CA VAL A 244 16.38 38.01 -91.11
C VAL A 244 17.00 36.84 -90.30
N PRO A 245 17.78 37.10 -89.24
CA PRO A 245 18.42 36.07 -88.43
C PRO A 245 17.41 35.40 -87.50
N ASN A 246 17.35 34.06 -87.53
CA ASN A 246 16.56 33.28 -86.58
C ASN A 246 17.47 32.72 -85.49
N ILE A 247 17.40 33.35 -84.32
CA ILE A 247 17.96 32.88 -83.06
C ILE A 247 16.98 31.85 -82.49
N ALA A 248 17.37 30.58 -82.46
CA ALA A 248 16.64 29.56 -81.72
C ALA A 248 17.59 28.84 -80.75
N SER A 249 17.51 29.36 -79.52
CA SER A 249 17.84 28.81 -78.22
C SER A 249 18.07 27.29 -78.12
N VAL A 250 19.19 26.98 -77.45
CA VAL A 250 19.68 25.68 -77.02
C VAL A 250 18.88 25.18 -75.80
N LYS A 251 18.32 23.96 -75.89
CA LYS A 251 17.93 23.07 -74.77
C LYS A 251 19.18 22.74 -73.92
N PRO A 252 19.13 22.48 -72.58
CA PRO A 252 18.53 21.24 -72.05
C PRO A 252 18.03 21.31 -70.56
N VAL A 253 17.14 20.40 -70.11
CA VAL A 253 17.36 19.29 -69.12
C VAL A 253 17.87 19.80 -67.75
N THR A 254 17.22 19.58 -66.60
CA THR A 254 17.12 18.31 -65.82
C THR A 254 16.28 18.58 -64.56
N GLY A 255 15.62 17.55 -63.99
CA GLY A 255 14.88 17.61 -62.70
C GLY A 255 15.78 17.83 -61.45
N PRO A 256 15.38 17.48 -60.20
CA PRO A 256 14.45 16.39 -59.89
C PRO A 256 13.57 16.55 -58.61
N THR A 257 12.76 15.51 -58.36
CA THR A 257 12.42 14.94 -57.04
C THR A 257 11.69 15.78 -55.99
N VAL A 258 10.38 15.57 -55.86
CA VAL A 258 9.68 15.62 -54.56
C VAL A 258 9.27 14.20 -54.20
N ALA A 259 10.16 13.50 -53.50
CA ALA A 259 9.86 12.25 -52.80
C ALA A 259 9.50 12.62 -51.35
N ILE A 260 8.23 12.41 -50.99
CA ILE A 260 7.74 12.52 -49.62
C ILE A 260 7.91 11.16 -48.96
N ALA A 261 8.74 11.12 -47.92
CA ALA A 261 8.79 10.09 -46.89
C ALA A 261 9.32 10.74 -45.59
N PRO A 262 9.15 10.11 -44.43
CA PRO A 262 7.92 9.99 -43.63
C PRO A 262 8.05 10.76 -42.29
N PRO A 263 6.96 11.13 -41.59
CA PRO A 263 7.07 11.56 -40.21
C PRO A 263 7.34 10.37 -39.24
N PRO A 264 8.19 10.57 -38.20
CA PRO A 264 8.65 9.56 -37.23
C PRO A 264 7.56 9.15 -36.20
N PRO A 265 7.81 8.10 -35.38
CA PRO A 265 6.77 7.25 -34.81
C PRO A 265 6.06 7.91 -33.64
N VAL A 266 4.73 7.96 -33.73
CA VAL A 266 3.88 8.23 -32.57
C VAL A 266 3.77 6.94 -31.78
N VAL A 267 4.50 6.89 -30.67
CA VAL A 267 4.29 5.92 -29.60
C VAL A 267 2.89 6.15 -29.04
N SER A 268 1.90 5.42 -29.57
CA SER A 268 0.59 5.28 -28.93
C SER A 268 0.68 4.13 -27.94
N VAL A 269 1.11 4.44 -26.72
CA VAL A 269 0.69 3.66 -25.55
C VAL A 269 -0.78 3.99 -25.34
N THR A 270 -1.64 3.09 -25.78
CA THR A 270 -2.98 2.88 -25.21
C THR A 270 -3.45 1.54 -25.74
N ALA A 271 -3.14 0.51 -24.96
CA ALA A 271 -3.76 -0.79 -25.14
C ALA A 271 -5.29 -0.60 -25.18
N PRO A 272 -5.99 -1.28 -26.09
CA PRO A 272 -7.43 -1.19 -26.16
C PRO A 272 -8.01 -1.65 -24.83
N ALA A 273 -8.85 -0.80 -24.23
CA ALA A 273 -9.78 -1.19 -23.19
C ALA A 273 -10.65 -2.32 -23.76
N GLN A 274 -10.24 -3.56 -23.53
CA GLN A 274 -11.18 -4.67 -23.55
C GLN A 274 -12.12 -4.41 -22.39
N GLU A 275 -13.39 -4.20 -22.69
CA GLU A 275 -14.49 -4.27 -21.73
C GLU A 275 -14.55 -5.71 -21.19
N ARG A 276 -13.57 -6.09 -20.36
CA ARG A 276 -13.59 -7.35 -19.62
C ARG A 276 -14.65 -7.19 -18.55
N THR A 277 -15.65 -8.06 -18.60
CA THR A 277 -16.65 -8.09 -17.54
C THR A 277 -15.99 -8.49 -16.23
N VAL A 278 -16.49 -7.98 -15.11
CA VAL A 278 -15.92 -8.27 -13.77
C VAL A 278 -15.88 -9.77 -13.50
N GLU A 279 -16.87 -10.51 -14.01
CA GLU A 279 -17.00 -11.96 -13.91
C GLU A 279 -15.87 -12.71 -14.62
N GLU A 280 -15.55 -12.33 -15.86
CA GLU A 280 -14.44 -12.91 -16.62
C GLU A 280 -13.10 -12.67 -15.94
N PHE A 281 -12.91 -11.49 -15.35
CA PHE A 281 -11.71 -11.16 -14.59
C PHE A 281 -11.56 -12.01 -13.33
N ILE A 282 -12.65 -12.20 -12.57
CA ILE A 282 -12.65 -13.03 -11.36
C ILE A 282 -12.30 -14.48 -11.73
N LEU A 283 -12.93 -15.04 -12.77
CA LEU A 283 -12.66 -16.41 -13.24
C LEU A 283 -11.21 -16.57 -13.74
N GLU A 284 -10.70 -15.61 -14.50
CA GLU A 284 -9.31 -15.62 -14.99
C GLU A 284 -8.30 -15.53 -13.83
N TYR A 285 -8.61 -14.74 -12.79
CA TYR A 285 -7.77 -14.61 -11.61
C TYR A 285 -7.77 -15.90 -10.77
N VAL A 286 -8.96 -16.48 -10.52
CA VAL A 286 -9.09 -17.74 -9.78
C VAL A 286 -8.38 -18.89 -10.50
N ALA A 287 -8.44 -18.93 -11.84
CA ALA A 287 -7.73 -19.92 -12.65
C ALA A 287 -6.20 -19.80 -12.59
N LYS A 288 -5.66 -18.62 -12.26
CA LYS A 288 -4.21 -18.37 -12.12
C LYS A 288 -3.68 -18.66 -10.72
N LEU A 289 -4.56 -18.87 -9.73
CA LEU A 289 -4.14 -19.20 -8.37
C LEU A 289 -3.63 -20.63 -8.29
N PRO A 290 -2.56 -20.88 -7.50
CA PRO A 290 -2.09 -22.23 -7.25
C PRO A 290 -3.21 -23.02 -6.54
N ASN A 291 -3.54 -24.20 -7.08
CA ASN A 291 -4.59 -25.12 -6.61
C ASN A 291 -6.03 -24.85 -7.10
N SER A 292 -6.25 -23.90 -8.01
CA SER A 292 -7.58 -23.61 -8.62
C SER A 292 -8.74 -23.62 -7.59
N PRO A 293 -8.69 -22.73 -6.58
CA PRO A 293 -9.68 -22.70 -5.51
C PRO A 293 -11.09 -22.40 -6.04
N THR A 294 -12.13 -22.87 -5.34
CA THR A 294 -13.51 -22.49 -5.67
C THR A 294 -13.78 -21.04 -5.26
N LEU A 295 -14.75 -20.38 -5.91
CA LEU A 295 -15.12 -18.98 -5.61
C LEU A 295 -15.46 -18.74 -4.13
N THR A 296 -16.05 -19.74 -3.47
CA THR A 296 -16.33 -19.75 -2.02
C THR A 296 -15.05 -19.76 -1.16
N GLN A 297 -14.02 -20.51 -1.57
CA GLN A 297 -12.73 -20.54 -0.87
C GLN A 297 -11.99 -19.20 -1.02
N VAL A 298 -12.14 -18.53 -2.16
CA VAL A 298 -11.58 -17.19 -2.38
C VAL A 298 -12.26 -16.12 -1.51
N LEU A 299 -13.53 -16.29 -1.14
CA LEU A 299 -14.20 -15.43 -0.15
C LEU A 299 -13.68 -15.64 1.28
N ASP A 300 -13.42 -16.90 1.64
CA ASP A 300 -12.97 -17.27 2.98
C ASP A 300 -11.50 -16.89 3.22
N GLU A 301 -10.68 -16.92 2.17
CA GLU A 301 -9.27 -16.55 2.23
C GLU A 301 -9.05 -15.04 2.08
N ARG A 302 -8.99 -14.36 3.23
CA ARG A 302 -8.81 -12.90 3.33
C ARG A 302 -7.63 -12.34 2.52
N ASP A 303 -6.51 -13.04 2.45
CA ASP A 303 -5.31 -12.56 1.76
C ASP A 303 -5.43 -12.67 0.24
N VAL A 304 -6.09 -13.73 -0.24
CA VAL A 304 -6.40 -13.93 -1.67
C VAL A 304 -7.48 -12.94 -2.12
N LEU A 305 -8.54 -12.76 -1.32
CA LEU A 305 -9.57 -11.75 -1.57
C LEU A 305 -8.96 -10.35 -1.65
N ARG A 306 -8.06 -10.00 -0.73
CA ARG A 306 -7.39 -8.69 -0.75
C ARG A 306 -6.53 -8.49 -1.99
N SER A 307 -5.84 -9.53 -2.44
CA SER A 307 -5.03 -9.48 -3.67
C SER A 307 -5.91 -9.35 -4.91
N LEU A 308 -7.01 -10.10 -4.99
CA LEU A 308 -8.00 -9.99 -6.05
C LEU A 308 -8.63 -8.59 -6.12
N LEU A 309 -9.00 -8.01 -4.98
CA LEU A 309 -9.58 -6.67 -4.91
C LEU A 309 -8.59 -5.58 -5.30
N ALA A 310 -7.33 -5.69 -4.85
CA ALA A 310 -6.29 -4.75 -5.22
C ALA A 310 -5.98 -4.83 -6.73
N GLN A 311 -5.88 -6.05 -7.27
CA GLN A 311 -5.56 -6.25 -8.67
C GLN A 311 -6.74 -5.85 -9.56
N GLY A 312 -7.96 -6.27 -9.21
CA GLY A 312 -9.19 -5.92 -9.93
C GLY A 312 -9.49 -4.43 -9.94
N ALA A 313 -9.25 -3.72 -8.82
CA ALA A 313 -9.41 -2.27 -8.79
C ALA A 313 -8.40 -1.55 -9.70
N ILE A 314 -7.18 -2.08 -9.84
CA ILE A 314 -6.13 -1.50 -10.71
C ILE A 314 -6.38 -1.83 -12.18
N THR A 315 -6.77 -3.07 -12.51
CA THR A 315 -6.91 -3.52 -13.90
C THR A 315 -8.26 -3.16 -14.52
N LEU A 316 -9.34 -3.14 -13.74
CA LEU A 316 -10.69 -2.82 -14.23
C LEU A 316 -11.08 -1.36 -13.96
N GLY A 317 -10.39 -0.67 -13.04
CA GLY A 317 -10.76 0.70 -12.64
C GLY A 317 -12.10 0.78 -11.90
N ILE A 318 -12.56 -0.34 -11.34
CA ILE A 318 -13.85 -0.49 -10.67
C ILE A 318 -13.64 -0.50 -9.15
N ASP A 319 -14.61 0.02 -8.41
CA ASP A 319 -14.56 0.04 -6.94
C ASP A 319 -14.50 -1.38 -6.37
N PRO A 320 -13.66 -1.62 -5.34
CA PRO A 320 -13.49 -2.96 -4.76
C PRO A 320 -14.82 -3.52 -4.20
N SER A 321 -15.74 -2.66 -3.79
CA SER A 321 -17.08 -3.06 -3.31
C SER A 321 -17.92 -3.71 -4.40
N GLU A 322 -17.80 -3.28 -5.66
CA GLU A 322 -18.53 -3.89 -6.78
C GLU A 322 -17.97 -5.28 -7.08
N ILE A 323 -16.64 -5.44 -7.05
CA ILE A 323 -15.95 -6.72 -7.24
C ILE A 323 -16.40 -7.74 -6.19
N VAL A 324 -16.44 -7.36 -4.90
CA VAL A 324 -16.95 -8.23 -3.81
C VAL A 324 -18.39 -8.63 -4.08
N LYS A 325 -19.25 -7.68 -4.51
CA LYS A 325 -20.66 -7.94 -4.75
C LYS A 325 -20.87 -8.94 -5.90
N THR A 326 -20.17 -8.77 -7.03
CA THR A 326 -20.17 -9.76 -8.13
C THR A 326 -19.63 -11.11 -7.69
N LEU A 327 -18.61 -11.13 -6.84
CA LEU A 327 -18.02 -12.38 -6.37
C LEU A 327 -18.97 -13.13 -5.43
N GLN A 328 -19.71 -12.42 -4.57
CA GLN A 328 -20.79 -13.00 -3.76
C GLN A 328 -21.92 -13.55 -4.64
N THR A 329 -22.38 -12.78 -5.66
CA THR A 329 -23.43 -13.27 -6.56
C THR A 329 -23.01 -14.50 -7.37
N MET A 330 -21.74 -14.62 -7.73
CA MET A 330 -21.21 -15.80 -8.44
C MET A 330 -20.95 -16.99 -7.51
N ALA A 331 -20.71 -16.75 -6.22
CA ALA A 331 -20.52 -17.81 -5.23
C ALA A 331 -21.86 -18.38 -4.71
N ASP A 332 -22.93 -17.57 -4.75
CA ASP A 332 -24.29 -17.94 -4.34
C ASP A 332 -25.14 -18.54 -5.48
N ALA A 333 -24.65 -18.51 -6.73
CA ALA A 333 -25.29 -19.07 -7.92
C ALA A 333 -24.95 -20.55 -8.11
#